data_AF-A0A8X6RBL5-F1
#
_entry.id   AF-A0A8X6RBL5-F1
#
_cell.length_a   1.000
_cell.length_b   1.000
_cell.length_c   1.000
_cell.angle_alpha   90.00
_cell.angle_beta   90.00
_cell.angle_gamma   90.00
#
_symmetry.space_group_name_H-M   'P 1'
#
loop_
_entity.id
_entity.type
_entity.pdbx_description
1 polymer ?
#
loop_
_entity_poly.entity_id
_entity_poly.type
_entity_poly.pdbx_seq_one_letter_code
_entity_poly.pdbx_strand_id
1 'polypeptide(L)'
;MLNSCVMHRHTGPAPGIMVWDGIGYHSCTPLVRIAGATLNQLWQRVEAAWSAVPPKHIQSLFESMPRRVAAVVFNNGGYSGY
;
A
#
# COMPACT_ATOMS: atom_id res chain seq x y z
N MET A 1 2.24 25.88 -11.34
CA MET A 1 1.65 24.60 -11.77
C MET A 1 2.05 23.53 -10.75
N LEU A 2 1.20 23.27 -9.76
CA LEU A 2 1.46 22.25 -8.73
C LEU A 2 0.89 20.93 -9.25
N ASN A 3 1.77 19.99 -9.61
CA ASN A 3 1.38 18.61 -9.87
C ASN A 3 1.03 17.98 -8.52
N SER A 4 -0.24 18.11 -8.13
CA SER A 4 -0.83 17.40 -7.00
C SER A 4 -0.73 15.90 -7.25
N CYS A 5 0.03 15.22 -6.39
CA CYS A 5 0.09 13.75 -6.36
C CYS A 5 -1.30 13.22 -5.99
N VAL A 6 -2.11 12.87 -6.98
CA VAL A 6 -3.40 12.21 -6.75
C VAL A 6 -3.10 10.77 -6.35
N MET A 7 -3.17 10.47 -5.06
CA MET A 7 -3.18 9.08 -4.59
C MET A 7 -4.54 8.48 -4.93
N HIS A 8 -4.63 7.76 -6.04
CA HIS A 8 -5.81 6.98 -6.35
C HIS A 8 -5.88 5.79 -5.39
N ARG A 9 -6.72 5.89 -4.35
CA ARG A 9 -6.98 4.79 -3.43
C ARG A 9 -7.81 3.73 -4.15
N HIS A 10 -7.28 2.51 -4.21
CA HIS A 10 -8.02 1.38 -4.73
C HIS A 10 -9.03 0.92 -3.67
N THR A 11 -10.32 0.84 -4.01
CA THR A 11 -11.42 0.55 -3.07
C THR A 11 -11.68 -0.94 -2.82
N GLY A 12 -10.93 -1.83 -3.47
CA GLY A 12 -11.14 -3.28 -3.39
C GLY A 12 -10.43 -3.97 -2.21
N PRO A 13 -11.06 -4.94 -1.53
CA PRO A 13 -10.49 -5.67 -0.40
C PRO A 13 -9.52 -6.79 -0.85
N ALA A 14 -8.46 -6.44 -1.58
CA ALA A 14 -7.44 -7.38 -2.03
C ALA A 14 -6.20 -7.30 -1.13
N PRO A 15 -5.79 -8.41 -0.45
CA PRO A 15 -4.62 -8.41 0.43
C PRO A 15 -3.34 -7.89 -0.21
N GLY A 16 -3.11 -8.22 -1.49
CA GLY A 16 -1.91 -7.78 -2.23
C GLY A 16 -1.83 -6.25 -2.39
N ILE A 17 -2.95 -5.58 -2.67
CA ILE A 17 -3.00 -4.12 -2.87
C ILE A 17 -2.65 -3.38 -1.57
N MET A 18 -3.02 -3.94 -0.43
CA MET A 18 -2.76 -3.33 0.88
C MET A 18 -1.33 -3.51 1.36
N VAL A 19 -0.69 -4.62 0.99
CA VAL A 19 0.75 -4.80 1.21
C VAL A 19 1.52 -3.77 0.40
N TRP A 20 1.14 -3.52 -0.86
CA TRP A 20 1.74 -2.47 -1.69
C TRP A 20 1.45 -1.05 -1.16
N ASP A 21 0.26 -0.78 -0.63
CA ASP A 21 -0.05 0.50 0.04
C ASP A 21 0.79 0.70 1.30
N GLY A 22 0.97 -0.35 2.12
CA GLY A 22 1.83 -0.29 3.31
C GLY A 22 3.30 -0.05 2.97
N ILE A 23 3.82 -0.74 1.96
CA ILE A 23 5.16 -0.50 1.42
C ILE A 23 5.25 0.92 0.89
N GLY A 24 4.28 1.36 0.09
CA GLY A 24 4.20 2.71 -0.44
C GLY A 24 4.24 3.78 0.65
N TYR A 25 3.47 3.60 1.73
CA TYR A 25 3.38 4.51 2.88
C TYR A 25 4.68 4.60 3.67
N HIS A 26 5.30 3.46 3.99
CA HIS A 26 6.62 3.42 4.65
C HIS A 26 7.76 3.91 3.74
N SER A 27 7.53 3.86 2.43
CA SER A 27 8.46 4.31 1.39
C SER A 27 8.13 5.70 0.82
N CYS A 28 7.15 6.42 1.40
CA CYS A 28 6.66 7.71 0.86
C CYS A 28 7.67 8.87 0.99
N THR A 29 8.74 8.71 1.76
CA THR A 29 9.85 9.70 1.79
C THR A 29 10.98 9.35 0.79
N PRO A 30 11.33 8.07 0.58
CA PRO A 30 12.32 7.68 -0.45
C PRO A 30 11.80 7.65 -1.90
N LEU A 31 10.64 7.06 -2.19
CA LEU A 31 10.22 6.72 -3.56
C LEU A 31 9.66 7.90 -4.35
N VAL A 32 9.26 9.01 -3.71
CA VAL A 32 8.64 10.16 -4.40
C VAL A 32 9.69 11.13 -5.00
N ARG A 33 10.95 11.10 -4.54
CA ARG A 33 12.08 11.81 -5.20
C ARG A 33 12.75 10.89 -6.23
N ILE A 34 12.11 10.69 -7.39
CA ILE A 34 12.68 10.00 -8.56
C ILE A 34 13.18 11.02 -9.60
N ALA A 35 13.90 12.05 -9.15
CA ALA A 35 14.68 12.87 -10.06
C ALA A 35 16.12 12.35 -10.01
N GLY A 36 16.54 11.61 -11.04
CA GLY A 36 17.93 11.15 -11.19
C GLY A 36 18.31 9.83 -10.51
N ALA A 37 17.35 9.02 -10.03
CA ALA A 37 17.63 7.67 -9.54
C ALA A 37 17.69 6.66 -10.68
N THR A 38 18.67 5.76 -10.66
CA THR A 38 18.78 4.66 -11.64
C THR A 38 17.80 3.53 -11.30
N LEU A 39 17.44 2.70 -12.28
CA LEU A 39 16.55 1.55 -12.08
C LEU A 39 17.04 0.61 -10.96
N ASN A 40 18.36 0.39 -10.88
CA ASN A 40 18.95 -0.43 -9.82
C ASN A 40 18.79 0.18 -8.43
N GLN A 41 18.91 1.50 -8.30
CA GLN A 41 18.67 2.19 -7.04
C GLN A 41 17.21 2.11 -6.62
N LEU A 42 16.28 2.16 -7.57
CA LEU A 42 14.86 1.95 -7.29
C LEU A 42 14.58 0.52 -6.84
N TRP A 43 15.14 -0.48 -7.54
CA TRP A 43 15.00 -1.88 -7.19
C TRP A 43 15.52 -2.18 -5.78
N GLN A 44 16.73 -1.73 -5.46
CA GLN A 44 17.33 -1.92 -4.13
C GLN A 44 16.49 -1.31 -3.00
N ARG A 45 15.82 -0.18 -3.26
CA ARG A 45 14.94 0.46 -2.27
C ARG A 45 13.63 -0.32 -2.08
N VAL A 46 13.05 -0.82 -3.16
CA VAL A 46 11.86 -1.69 -3.09
C VAL A 46 12.19 -2.99 -2.37
N GLU A 47 13.32 -3.59 -2.69
CA GLU A 47 13.81 -4.82 -2.05
C GLU A 47 14.05 -4.61 -0.55
N ALA A 48 14.75 -3.54 -0.18
CA ALA A 48 14.96 -3.20 1.23
C ALA A 48 13.64 -2.94 1.98
N ALA A 49 12.70 -2.20 1.37
CA ALA A 49 11.39 -1.94 1.96
C ALA A 49 10.57 -3.23 2.11
N TRP A 50 10.59 -4.12 1.11
CA TRP A 50 9.93 -5.43 1.17
C TRP A 50 10.52 -6.31 2.27
N SER A 51 11.84 -6.42 2.36
CA SER A 51 12.53 -7.21 3.38
C SER A 51 12.31 -6.67 4.79
N ALA A 52 12.05 -5.37 4.95
CA ALA A 52 11.74 -4.75 6.23
C ALA A 52 10.31 -5.02 6.71
N VAL A 53 9.39 -5.51 5.86
CA VAL A 53 8.01 -5.80 6.26
C VAL A 53 8.00 -7.03 7.19
N PRO A 54 7.57 -6.90 8.46
CA PRO A 54 7.50 -8.05 9.36
C PRO A 54 6.44 -9.04 8.87
N PRO A 55 6.70 -10.37 8.86
CA PRO A 55 5.71 -11.37 8.48
C PRO A 55 4.39 -11.25 9.27
N LYS A 56 4.49 -10.84 10.54
CA LYS A 56 3.34 -10.58 11.41
C LYS A 56 2.43 -9.46 10.89
N HIS A 57 2.98 -8.47 10.19
CA HIS A 57 2.19 -7.41 9.55
C HIS A 57 1.33 -7.99 8.42
N ILE A 58 1.92 -8.81 7.54
CA ILE A 58 1.22 -9.51 6.46
C ILE A 58 0.12 -10.42 7.02
N GLN A 59 0.45 -11.18 8.07
CA GLN A 59 -0.51 -12.06 8.75
C GLN A 59 -1.70 -11.28 9.32
N SER A 60 -1.45 -10.20 10.06
CA SER A 60 -2.52 -9.36 10.63
C SER A 60 -3.44 -8.78 9.54
N LEU A 61 -2.89 -8.57 8.35
CA LEU A 61 -3.60 -8.05 7.19
C LEU A 61 -4.56 -9.10 6.61
N PHE A 62 -4.12 -10.35 6.48
CA PHE A 62 -5.00 -11.48 6.15
C PHE A 62 -6.08 -11.69 7.22
N GLU A 63 -5.72 -11.67 8.49
CA GLU A 63 -6.66 -11.82 9.61
C GLU A 63 -7.71 -10.69 9.67
N SER A 64 -7.38 -9.51 9.13
CA SER A 64 -8.33 -8.39 9.03
C SER A 64 -9.35 -8.53 7.89
N MET A 65 -9.12 -9.40 6.90
CA MET A 65 -9.97 -9.52 5.71
C MET A 65 -11.46 -9.72 6.01
N PRO A 66 -11.88 -10.62 6.92
CA PRO A 66 -13.30 -10.82 7.20
C PRO A 66 -14.01 -9.55 7.66
N ARG A 67 -13.34 -8.73 8.49
CA ARG A 67 -13.91 -7.45 8.97
C ARG A 67 -14.04 -6.41 7.86
N ARG A 68 -13.09 -6.38 6.94
CA ARG A 68 -13.10 -5.44 5.81
C ARG A 68 -14.14 -5.82 4.77
N VAL A 69 -14.27 -7.12 4.47
CA VAL A 69 -15.34 -7.64 3.62
C VAL A 69 -16.70 -7.34 4.24
N ALA A 70 -16.88 -7.59 5.54
CA ALA A 70 -18.12 -7.24 6.23
C ALA A 70 -18.45 -5.74 6.14
N ALA A 71 -17.45 -4.86 6.27
CA ALA A 71 -17.64 -3.42 6.12
C ALA A 71 -18.03 -3.00 4.69
N VAL A 72 -17.44 -3.63 3.66
CA VAL A 72 -17.82 -3.39 2.26
C VAL A 72 -19.26 -3.84 2.00
N VAL A 73 -19.65 -5.01 2.52
CA VAL A 73 -21.02 -5.52 2.41
C VAL A 73 -22.00 -4.57 3.11
N PHE A 74 -21.69 -4.16 4.34
CA PHE A 74 -22.51 -3.19 5.10
C PHE A 74 -22.67 -1.86 4.35
N ASN A 75 -21.63 -1.41 3.65
CA ASN A 75 -21.66 -0.18 2.86
C ASN A 75 -22.19 -0.36 1.44
N ASN A 76 -22.84 -1.48 1.11
CA ASN A 76 -23.37 -1.80 -0.23
C ASN A 76 -22.31 -1.65 -1.34
N GLY A 77 -21.08 -2.07 -1.07
CA GLY A 77 -19.95 -1.93 -2.01
C GLY A 77 -19.25 -0.57 -1.95
N GLY A 78 -19.73 0.36 -1.11
CA GLY A 78 -19.11 1.67 -0.88
C GLY A 78 -17.81 1.63 -0.05
N TYR A 79 -17.18 2.79 0.11
CA TYR A 79 -15.93 2.95 0.87
C TYR A 79 -16.08 2.45 2.31
N SER A 80 -15.17 1.56 2.76
CA SER A 80 -15.27 0.86 4.05
C SER A 80 -14.48 1.48 5.20
N GLY A 81 -13.76 2.59 4.97
CA GLY A 81 -12.90 3.22 5.97
C GLY A 81 -11.55 2.52 6.19
N TYR A 82 -11.35 1.37 5.54
CA TYR A 82 -10.08 0.68 5.48
C TYR A 82 -9.33 0.97 4.18
#